data_AF-A0A1S2PDD0-F1
#
_entry.id   AF-A0A1S2PDD0-F1
#
_cell.length_a   1.000
_cell.length_b   1.000
_cell.length_c   1.000
_cell.angle_alpha   90.00
_cell.angle_beta   90.00
_cell.angle_gamma   90.00
#
_symmetry.space_group_name_H-M   'P 1'
#
loop_
_entity.id
_entity.type
_entity.pdbx_description
1 polymer ?
#
loop_
_entity_poly.entity_id
_entity_poly.type
_entity_poly.pdbx_seq_one_letter_code
_entity_poly.pdbx_strand_id
1 'polypeptide(L)'
;MDMDMDMGRDAGPPLPGGPEAVRPAERRQATGAARVVSGCAAAAVFGFAALVVLFGFVCTIEMESFPGLRDNLAPLAVYALAFAVLLTVGGLALAGRRSYGGWAAVAVLGVLMALRMWTLAPMLHCWSYDSVGRDDDGSYSCVNRGDMLP
;
A
#
# COMPACT_ATOMS: atom_id res chain seq x y z
N MET A 1 -46.02 -63.92 -38.75
CA MET A 1 -44.67 -64.50 -38.75
C MET A 1 -43.74 -63.35 -39.04
N ASP A 2 -43.01 -62.72 -38.14
CA ASP A 2 -42.57 -62.89 -36.74
C ASP A 2 -41.88 -61.53 -36.48
N MET A 3 -41.63 -60.98 -35.30
CA MET A 3 -41.83 -61.31 -33.90
C MET A 3 -41.58 -59.96 -33.19
N ASP A 4 -42.34 -59.70 -32.14
CA ASP A 4 -42.00 -58.74 -31.11
C ASP A 4 -40.53 -58.84 -30.67
N MET A 5 -39.84 -57.71 -30.58
CA MET A 5 -38.77 -57.53 -29.60
C MET A 5 -38.92 -56.16 -28.94
N ASP A 6 -39.84 -56.16 -27.99
CA ASP A 6 -39.93 -55.21 -26.88
C ASP A 6 -38.65 -55.34 -26.03
N MET A 7 -37.67 -54.50 -26.32
CA MET A 7 -36.40 -54.46 -25.60
C MET A 7 -36.58 -53.54 -24.37
N GLY A 8 -37.18 -54.13 -23.33
CA GLY A 8 -37.23 -53.58 -21.99
C GLY A 8 -35.84 -53.16 -21.53
N ARG A 9 -35.60 -51.85 -21.52
CA ARG A 9 -34.48 -51.25 -20.79
C ARG A 9 -34.90 -51.13 -19.33
N ASP A 10 -34.48 -52.11 -18.55
CA ASP A 10 -34.45 -52.05 -17.09
C ASP A 10 -33.63 -50.84 -16.65
N ALA A 11 -34.32 -49.77 -16.29
CA ALA A 11 -33.75 -48.67 -15.52
C ALA A 11 -33.55 -49.16 -14.08
N GLY A 12 -32.33 -49.61 -13.78
CA GLY A 12 -31.91 -49.88 -12.41
C GLY A 12 -32.09 -48.64 -11.52
N PRO A 13 -32.34 -48.82 -10.21
CA PRO A 13 -32.54 -47.71 -9.29
C PRO A 13 -31.28 -46.84 -9.21
N PRO A 14 -31.42 -45.51 -9.15
CA PRO A 14 -30.29 -44.59 -9.05
C PRO A 14 -29.54 -44.82 -7.74
N LEU A 15 -28.23 -45.02 -7.83
CA LEU A 15 -27.33 -45.14 -6.68
C LEU A 15 -27.31 -43.82 -5.90
N PRO A 16 -27.56 -43.82 -4.58
CA PRO A 16 -27.41 -42.65 -3.75
C PRO A 16 -25.95 -42.53 -3.30
N GLY A 17 -25.19 -41.60 -3.87
CA GLY A 17 -23.84 -41.34 -3.36
C GLY A 17 -22.86 -40.55 -4.22
N GLY A 18 -23.32 -39.71 -5.14
CA GLY A 18 -22.42 -38.79 -5.85
C GLY A 18 -21.90 -37.65 -4.94
N PRO A 19 -20.60 -37.29 -4.96
CA PRO A 19 -20.05 -36.15 -4.22
C PRO A 19 -20.49 -34.76 -4.74
N GLU A 20 -21.56 -34.67 -5.53
CA GLU A 20 -21.99 -33.44 -6.20
C GLU A 20 -22.76 -32.45 -5.31
N ALA A 21 -23.02 -32.79 -4.05
CA ALA A 21 -23.72 -31.92 -3.11
C ALA A 21 -22.77 -31.23 -2.11
N VAL A 22 -21.59 -30.78 -2.55
CA VAL A 22 -20.86 -29.73 -1.81
C VAL A 22 -21.69 -28.46 -1.94
N ARG A 23 -22.49 -28.21 -0.91
CA ARG A 23 -23.58 -27.23 -0.89
C ARG A 23 -23.06 -25.85 -1.31
N PRO A 24 -23.73 -25.14 -2.24
CA PRO A 24 -23.34 -23.79 -2.67
C PRO A 24 -23.28 -22.76 -1.53
N ALA A 25 -23.88 -23.05 -0.38
CA ALA A 25 -23.79 -22.26 0.85
C ALA A 25 -22.37 -22.26 1.46
N GLU A 26 -21.65 -23.38 1.42
CA GLU A 26 -20.31 -23.52 2.00
C GLU A 26 -19.25 -22.80 1.13
N ARG A 27 -19.41 -22.86 -0.20
CA ARG A 27 -18.63 -22.06 -1.15
C ARG A 27 -18.80 -20.55 -0.94
N ARG A 28 -20.03 -20.11 -0.61
CA ARG A 28 -20.32 -18.69 -0.29
C ARG A 28 -19.68 -18.26 1.02
N GLN A 29 -19.66 -19.13 2.04
CA GLN A 29 -19.03 -18.84 3.32
C GLN A 29 -17.50 -18.74 3.23
N ALA A 30 -16.84 -19.63 2.48
CA ALA A 30 -15.40 -19.56 2.24
C ALA A 30 -14.99 -18.24 1.54
N THR A 31 -15.79 -17.77 0.57
CA THR A 31 -15.54 -16.46 -0.08
C THR A 31 -15.79 -15.25 0.81
N GLY A 32 -16.68 -15.37 1.80
CA GLY A 32 -16.97 -14.30 2.76
C GLY A 32 -15.82 -14.09 3.74
N ALA A 33 -15.35 -15.17 4.37
CA ALA A 33 -14.22 -15.12 5.30
C ALA A 33 -12.94 -14.62 4.61
N ALA A 34 -12.64 -15.11 3.39
CA ALA A 34 -11.48 -14.66 2.62
C ALA A 34 -11.53 -13.15 2.28
N ARG A 35 -12.72 -12.61 1.95
CA ARG A 35 -12.89 -11.17 1.70
C ARG A 35 -12.68 -10.34 2.95
N VAL A 36 -13.21 -10.77 4.10
CA VAL A 36 -13.05 -10.07 5.38
C VAL A 36 -11.57 -10.03 5.79
N VAL A 37 -10.86 -11.16 5.67
CA VAL A 37 -9.41 -11.22 5.94
C VAL A 37 -8.62 -10.31 5.00
N SER A 38 -8.96 -10.28 3.71
CA SER A 38 -8.31 -9.36 2.75
C SER A 38 -8.57 -7.88 3.08
N GLY A 39 -9.75 -7.56 3.59
CA GLY A 39 -10.13 -6.20 3.99
C GLY A 39 -9.36 -5.72 5.21
N CYS A 40 -9.27 -6.55 6.26
CA CYS A 40 -8.45 -6.24 7.45
C CYS A 40 -6.97 -6.12 7.10
N ALA A 41 -6.44 -7.02 6.27
CA ALA A 41 -5.06 -6.93 5.81
C ALA A 41 -4.79 -5.65 5.02
N ALA A 42 -5.68 -5.29 4.08
CA ALA A 42 -5.57 -4.04 3.33
C ALA A 42 -5.62 -2.81 4.24
N ALA A 43 -6.54 -2.78 5.21
CA ALA A 43 -6.64 -1.69 6.18
C ALA A 43 -5.36 -1.54 7.03
N ALA A 44 -4.79 -2.67 7.49
CA ALA A 44 -3.53 -2.66 8.22
C ALA A 44 -2.36 -2.13 7.37
N VAL A 45 -2.28 -2.54 6.10
CA VAL A 45 -1.25 -2.08 5.17
C VAL A 45 -1.38 -0.58 4.88
N PHE A 46 -2.60 -0.07 4.64
CA PHE A 46 -2.82 1.36 4.46
C PHE A 46 -2.54 2.16 5.73
N GLY A 47 -2.92 1.64 6.89
CA GLY A 47 -2.61 2.26 8.18
C GLY A 47 -1.10 2.35 8.39
N PHE A 48 -0.36 1.28 8.09
CA PHE A 48 1.10 1.29 8.17
C PHE A 48 1.74 2.26 7.16
N ALA A 49 1.23 2.32 5.93
CA ALA A 49 1.69 3.30 4.93
C ALA A 49 1.48 4.74 5.43
N ALA A 50 0.33 5.04 6.07
CA ALA A 50 0.06 6.34 6.66
C ALA A 50 1.07 6.68 7.77
N LEU A 51 1.39 5.72 8.65
CA LEU A 51 2.39 5.91 9.70
C LEU A 51 3.79 6.20 9.13
N VAL A 52 4.19 5.51 8.07
CA VAL A 52 5.47 5.77 7.38
C VAL A 52 5.51 7.19 6.82
N VAL A 53 4.43 7.64 6.18
CA VAL A 53 4.33 9.02 5.67
C VAL A 53 4.44 10.02 6.81
N LEU A 54 3.67 9.83 7.90
CA LEU A 54 3.70 10.71 9.07
C LEU A 54 5.06 10.75 9.76
N PHE A 55 5.74 9.59 9.87
CA PHE A 55 7.11 9.52 10.37
C PHE A 55 8.05 10.38 9.52
N GLY A 56 7.90 10.32 8.18
CA GLY A 56 8.63 11.19 7.25
C GLY A 56 8.42 12.68 7.53
N PHE A 57 7.21 13.12 7.89
CA PHE A 57 6.94 14.50 8.30
C PHE A 57 7.65 14.87 9.61
N VAL A 58 7.56 14.01 10.63
CA VAL A 58 8.17 14.26 11.95
C VAL A 58 9.68 14.41 11.84
N CYS A 59 10.35 13.53 11.09
CA CYS A 59 11.81 13.60 10.92
C CYS A 59 12.29 14.89 10.24
N THR A 60 11.43 15.54 9.46
CA THR A 60 11.80 16.72 8.68
C THR A 60 11.26 18.04 9.24
N ILE A 61 10.37 17.99 10.23
CA ILE A 61 9.83 19.20 10.88
C ILE A 61 10.95 20.06 11.44
N GLU A 62 11.98 19.45 12.02
CA GLU A 62 13.11 20.20 12.58
C GLU A 62 13.89 20.98 11.52
N MET A 63 13.93 20.49 10.27
CA MET A 63 14.57 21.18 9.16
C MET A 63 13.74 22.34 8.60
N GLU A 64 12.41 22.23 8.70
CA GLU A 64 11.48 23.22 8.15
C GLU A 64 11.24 24.38 9.12
N SER A 65 11.28 24.10 10.43
CA SER A 65 10.80 25.04 11.46
C SER A 65 11.90 25.83 12.15
N PHE A 66 13.15 25.33 12.15
CA PHE A 66 14.25 25.95 12.88
C PHE A 66 15.36 26.42 11.92
N PRO A 67 15.75 27.70 11.98
CA PRO A 67 16.93 28.18 11.25
C PRO A 67 18.20 27.54 11.84
N GLY A 68 19.19 27.25 10.98
CA GLY A 68 20.48 26.65 11.35
C GLY A 68 20.84 25.38 10.59
N LEU A 69 22.10 24.93 10.71
CA LEU A 69 22.59 23.71 10.08
C LEU A 69 22.05 22.46 10.78
N ARG A 70 21.46 21.55 10.01
CA ARG A 70 20.93 20.26 10.46
C ARG A 70 21.43 19.12 9.59
N ASP A 71 21.42 17.90 10.14
CA ASP A 71 21.74 16.68 9.38
C ASP A 71 20.77 16.50 8.23
N ASN A 72 21.26 16.17 7.05
CA ASN A 72 20.41 16.01 5.86
C ASN A 72 19.60 14.70 5.91
N LEU A 73 18.38 14.77 6.45
CA LEU A 73 17.39 13.68 6.46
C LEU A 73 16.51 13.63 5.21
N ALA A 74 16.72 14.50 4.21
CA ALA A 74 15.93 14.48 2.98
C ALA A 74 16.02 13.13 2.24
N PRO A 75 17.20 12.47 2.11
CA PRO A 75 17.28 11.15 1.49
C PRO A 75 16.47 10.09 2.24
N LEU A 76 16.51 10.10 3.57
CA LEU A 76 15.75 9.18 4.41
C LEU A 76 14.23 9.38 4.20
N ALA A 77 13.77 10.62 4.13
CA ALA A 77 12.38 10.94 3.86
C ALA A 77 11.95 10.46 2.46
N VAL A 78 12.79 10.61 1.44
CA VAL A 78 12.51 10.08 0.09
C VAL A 78 12.42 8.55 0.08
N TYR A 79 13.32 7.85 0.76
CA TYR A 79 13.24 6.39 0.89
C TYR A 79 11.97 5.95 1.63
N ALA A 80 11.58 6.65 2.69
CA ALA A 80 10.33 6.39 3.40
C ALA A 80 9.10 6.59 2.51
N LEU A 81 9.08 7.67 1.69
CA LEU A 81 8.01 7.90 0.72
C LEU A 81 7.95 6.80 -0.35
N ALA A 82 9.10 6.39 -0.91
CA ALA A 82 9.17 5.30 -1.88
C ALA A 82 8.63 3.99 -1.28
N PHE A 83 9.00 3.67 -0.05
CA PHE A 83 8.47 2.51 0.67
C PHE A 83 6.96 2.61 0.92
N ALA A 84 6.46 3.79 1.30
CA ALA A 84 5.04 4.02 1.49
C ALA A 84 4.24 3.90 0.17
N VAL A 85 4.81 4.27 -0.97
CA VAL A 85 4.21 4.02 -2.30
C VAL A 85 4.06 2.51 -2.53
N LEU A 86 5.09 1.72 -2.25
CA LEU A 86 5.02 0.25 -2.39
C LEU A 86 3.94 -0.35 -1.50
N LEU A 87 3.85 0.09 -0.24
CA LEU A 87 2.78 -0.33 0.68
C LEU A 87 1.40 0.06 0.16
N THR A 88 1.25 1.26 -0.38
CA THR A 88 -0.02 1.78 -0.93
C THR A 88 -0.48 0.94 -2.13
N VAL A 89 0.44 0.58 -3.03
CA VAL A 89 0.18 -0.32 -4.16
C VAL A 89 -0.18 -1.72 -3.68
N GLY A 90 0.53 -2.26 -2.69
CA GLY A 90 0.23 -3.55 -2.07
C GLY A 90 -1.13 -3.57 -1.38
N GLY A 91 -1.47 -2.52 -0.62
CA GLY A 91 -2.77 -2.34 0.02
C GLY A 91 -3.91 -2.25 -0.99
N LEU A 92 -3.71 -1.54 -2.11
CA LEU A 92 -4.71 -1.46 -3.18
C LEU A 92 -4.90 -2.82 -3.89
N ALA A 93 -3.82 -3.57 -4.09
CA ALA A 93 -3.89 -4.93 -4.65
C ALA A 93 -4.69 -5.87 -3.73
N LEU A 94 -4.50 -5.78 -2.40
CA LEU A 94 -5.25 -6.54 -1.41
C LEU A 94 -6.72 -6.10 -1.30
N ALA A 95 -7.00 -4.79 -1.36
CA ALA A 95 -8.36 -4.26 -1.32
C ALA A 95 -9.18 -4.58 -2.58
N GLY A 96 -8.49 -4.85 -3.70
CA GLY A 96 -9.08 -5.13 -5.00
C GLY A 96 -9.44 -3.85 -5.77
N ARG A 97 -9.30 -3.91 -7.10
CA ARG A 97 -9.40 -2.74 -8.00
C ARG A 97 -10.78 -2.05 -8.02
N ARG A 98 -11.83 -2.71 -7.51
CA ARG A 98 -13.20 -2.17 -7.43
C ARG A 98 -13.55 -1.56 -6.07
N SER A 99 -12.63 -1.58 -5.11
CA SER A 99 -12.90 -1.04 -3.77
C SER A 99 -12.80 0.48 -3.75
N TYR A 100 -13.93 1.16 -3.56
CA TYR A 100 -13.96 2.63 -3.37
C TYR A 100 -13.12 3.06 -2.16
N GLY A 101 -13.16 2.30 -1.06
CA GLY A 101 -12.35 2.61 0.13
C GLY A 101 -10.85 2.53 -0.13
N GLY A 102 -10.40 1.54 -0.91
CA GLY A 102 -9.00 1.41 -1.31
C GLY A 102 -8.54 2.61 -2.16
N TRP A 103 -9.33 3.02 -3.14
CA TRP A 103 -9.01 4.20 -3.96
C TRP A 103 -9.03 5.50 -3.16
N ALA A 104 -9.97 5.67 -2.22
CA ALA A 104 -9.98 6.82 -1.32
C ALA A 104 -8.70 6.89 -0.46
N ALA A 105 -8.28 5.77 0.12
CA ALA A 105 -7.03 5.70 0.89
C ALA A 105 -5.80 6.04 0.03
N VAL A 106 -5.73 5.50 -1.20
CA VAL A 106 -4.67 5.82 -2.17
C VAL A 106 -4.67 7.30 -2.51
N ALA A 107 -5.83 7.91 -2.75
CA ALA A 107 -5.92 9.33 -3.06
C ALA A 107 -5.42 10.20 -1.89
N VAL A 108 -5.85 9.91 -0.67
CA VAL A 108 -5.40 10.64 0.53
C VAL A 108 -3.90 10.49 0.73
N LEU A 109 -3.38 9.25 0.71
CA LEU A 109 -1.96 8.99 0.84
C LEU A 109 -1.16 9.65 -0.29
N GLY A 110 -1.65 9.59 -1.51
CA GLY A 110 -1.04 10.23 -2.67
C GLY A 110 -0.95 11.75 -2.53
N VAL A 111 -2.00 12.41 -2.02
CA VAL A 111 -1.97 13.85 -1.72
C VAL A 111 -0.95 14.16 -0.64
N LEU A 112 -0.89 13.39 0.45
CA LEU A 112 0.09 13.59 1.51
C LEU A 112 1.53 13.41 1.01
N MET A 113 1.78 12.38 0.21
CA MET A 113 3.09 12.12 -0.40
C MET A 113 3.48 13.24 -1.38
N ALA A 114 2.54 13.70 -2.21
CA ALA A 114 2.79 14.80 -3.15
C ALA A 114 3.10 16.11 -2.43
N LEU A 115 2.34 16.43 -1.38
CA LEU A 115 2.60 17.58 -0.51
C LEU A 115 4.01 17.49 0.11
N ARG A 116 4.39 16.32 0.62
CA ARG A 116 5.73 16.09 1.19
C ARG A 116 6.83 16.23 0.15
N MET A 117 6.62 15.68 -1.06
CA MET A 117 7.59 15.81 -2.14
C MET A 117 7.77 17.26 -2.58
N TRP A 118 6.69 18.05 -2.59
CA TRP A 118 6.74 19.47 -2.88
C TRP A 118 7.57 20.26 -1.87
N THR A 119 7.46 19.96 -0.57
CA THR A 119 8.26 20.65 0.46
C THR A 119 9.72 20.20 0.46
N LEU A 120 9.99 18.94 0.11
CA LEU A 120 11.35 18.39 0.00
C LEU A 120 12.08 18.82 -1.28
N ALA A 121 11.36 19.20 -2.33
CA ALA A 121 11.93 19.57 -3.63
C ALA A 121 13.16 20.50 -3.57
N PRO A 122 13.15 21.63 -2.83
CA PRO A 122 14.33 22.49 -2.71
C PRO A 122 15.51 21.82 -2.00
N MET A 123 15.26 20.93 -1.03
CA MET A 123 16.29 20.21 -0.30
C MET A 123 16.97 19.11 -1.15
N LEU A 124 16.31 18.62 -2.21
CA LEU A 124 16.87 17.60 -3.09
C LEU A 124 18.08 18.10 -3.88
N HIS A 125 18.22 19.41 -4.07
CA HIS A 125 19.43 19.97 -4.66
C HIS A 125 20.67 19.73 -3.78
N CYS A 126 20.47 19.64 -2.46
CA CYS A 126 21.52 19.34 -1.48
C CYS A 126 21.72 17.83 -1.22
N TRP A 127 21.21 16.94 -2.07
CA TRP A 127 21.25 15.49 -1.81
C TRP A 127 22.66 14.94 -1.52
N SER A 128 23.68 15.50 -2.17
CA SER A 128 25.08 15.08 -2.00
C SER A 128 25.77 15.64 -0.75
N TYR A 129 25.08 16.45 0.05
CA TYR A 129 25.66 17.13 1.21
C TYR A 129 25.12 16.53 2.51
N ASP A 130 26.00 16.40 3.50
CA ASP A 130 25.66 15.83 4.81
C ASP A 130 24.79 16.77 5.66
N SER A 131 24.82 18.07 5.38
CA SER A 131 24.11 19.09 6.17
C SER A 131 23.38 20.08 5.29
N VAL A 132 22.18 20.46 5.73
CA VAL A 132 21.35 21.49 5.09
C VAL A 132 20.96 22.51 6.14
N GLY A 133 21.18 23.79 5.82
CA GLY A 133 20.72 24.92 6.60
C GLY A 133 19.62 25.67 5.86
N ARG A 134 18.63 26.18 6.60
CA ARG A 134 17.67 27.15 6.08
C ARG A 134 18.14 28.54 6.49
N ASP A 135 18.33 29.41 5.51
CA ASP A 135 18.66 30.82 5.73
C ASP A 135 17.40 31.63 6.03
N ASP A 136 17.56 32.81 6.63
CA ASP A 136 16.45 33.70 6.99
C ASP A 136 15.67 34.21 5.76
N ASP A 137 16.33 34.25 4.60
CA ASP A 137 15.73 34.62 3.30
C ASP A 137 14.86 33.49 2.70
N GLY A 138 14.84 32.31 3.35
CA GLY A 138 14.16 31.11 2.87
C GLY A 138 14.95 30.29 1.85
N SER A 139 16.18 30.70 1.52
CA SER A 139 17.12 29.87 0.77
C SER A 139 17.63 28.70 1.60
N TYR A 140 18.18 27.70 0.92
CA TYR A 140 18.82 26.55 1.55
C TYR A 140 20.31 26.55 1.24
N SER A 141 21.14 26.46 2.28
CA SER A 141 22.59 26.30 2.19
C SER A 141 22.95 24.82 2.37
N CYS A 142 23.76 24.27 1.46
CA CYS A 142 24.24 22.89 1.53
C CYS A 142 25.71 22.88 1.94
N VAL A 143 26.07 22.12 2.98
CA VAL A 143 27.47 22.03 3.43
C VAL A 143 27.83 20.59 3.81
N ASN A 144 29.07 20.18 3.54
CA ASN A 144 29.60 18.92 4.08
C ASN A 144 30.19 19.16 5.46
N ARG A 145 29.85 18.29 6.41
CA ARG A 145 30.38 18.38 7.77
C ARG A 145 31.91 18.25 7.80
N GLY A 146 32.50 17.53 6.85
CA GLY A 146 33.94 17.39 6.68
C GLY A 146 34.68 18.68 6.35
N ASP A 147 34.02 19.67 5.74
CA ASP A 147 34.64 20.94 5.36
C ASP A 147 34.69 21.95 6.54
N MET A 148 33.99 21.64 7.64
CA MET A 148 33.92 22.49 8.84
C MET A 148 34.85 22.03 9.99
N LEU A 149 35.53 20.89 9.83
CA LEU A 149 36.51 20.38 10.79
C LEU A 149 37.92 20.80 10.34
N PRO A 150 38.70 21.50 11.19
CA PRO A 150 40.07 21.93 10.88
C PRO A 150 41.08 20.78 10.85
#